data_AF-A0A532T7R5-F1
#
_entry.id   AF-A0A532T7R5-F1
#
_cell.length_a   1.000
_cell.length_b   1.000
_cell.length_c   1.000
_cell.angle_alpha   90.00
_cell.angle_beta   90.00
_cell.angle_gamma   90.00
#
_symmetry.space_group_name_H-M   'P 1'
#
loop_
_entity.id
_entity.type
_entity.pdbx_description
1 polymer ?
#
loop_
_entity_poly.entity_id
_entity_poly.type
_entity_poly.pdbx_seq_one_letter_code
_entity_poly.pdbx_strand_id
1 'polypeptide(L)' 'MDYDETFLKMLQFLQLTYNKFPKFMIEVMAEKYGIPLKEIKPLMLKFRRKGILQILKEEGYTFKLNK' A
#
# COMPACT_ATOMS: atom_id res chain seq x y z
N MET A 1 16.34 4.05 -7.35
CA MET A 1 15.00 3.48 -7.60
C MET A 1 14.03 4.28 -6.76
N ASP A 2 13.02 4.89 -7.37
CA ASP A 2 12.03 5.66 -6.60
C ASP A 2 10.96 4.70 -6.04
N TYR A 3 11.06 4.44 -4.74
CA TYR A 3 10.11 3.58 -4.05
C TYR A 3 8.74 4.24 -3.85
N ASP A 4 8.62 5.58 -3.86
CA ASP A 4 7.32 6.23 -3.79
C ASP A 4 6.50 5.92 -5.04
N GLU A 5 7.07 6.13 -6.22
CA GLU A 5 6.38 5.90 -7.50
C GLU A 5 6.03 4.41 -7.65
N THR A 6 6.98 3.54 -7.31
CA THR A 6 6.79 2.08 -7.40
C THR A 6 5.70 1.60 -6.43
N PHE A 7 5.71 2.11 -5.19
CA PHE A 7 4.71 1.80 -4.19
C PHE A 7 3.32 2.31 -4.59
N LEU A 8 3.23 3.50 -5.18
CA LEU A 8 1.96 4.03 -5.70
C LEU A 8 1.39 3.14 -6.81
N LYS A 9 2.21 2.76 -7.80
CA LYS A 9 1.79 1.84 -8.89
C LYS A 9 1.29 0.51 -8.33
N MET A 10 1.98 -0.04 -7.34
CA MET A 10 1.58 -1.27 -6.67
C MET A 10 0.23 -1.12 -5.94
N LEU A 11 0.03 -0.04 -5.18
CA LEU A 11 -1.24 0.22 -4.51
C LEU A 11 -2.39 0.44 -5.51
N GLN A 12 -2.11 1.09 -6.65
CA GLN A 12 -3.09 1.28 -7.72
C GLN A 12 -3.50 -0.05 -8.34
N PHE A 13 -2.54 -0.94 -8.59
CA PHE A 13 -2.83 -2.30 -9.03
C PHE A 13 -3.72 -3.04 -8.02
N LEU A 14 -3.34 -3.04 -6.74
CA LEU A 14 -4.14 -3.68 -5.68
C LEU A 14 -5.56 -3.11 -5.58
N GLN A 15 -5.71 -1.79 -5.70
CA GLN A 15 -7.00 -1.13 -5.71
C GLN A 15 -7.85 -1.54 -6.91
N LEU A 16 -7.27 -1.63 -8.11
CA LEU A 16 -7.98 -2.03 -9.32
C LEU A 16 -8.41 -3.50 -9.27
N THR A 17 -7.57 -4.38 -8.72
CA THR A 17 -7.85 -5.83 -8.67
C THR A 17 -8.80 -6.22 -7.55
N TYR A 18 -8.63 -5.67 -6.35
CA TYR A 18 -9.33 -6.15 -5.15
C TYR A 18 -10.25 -5.10 -4.50
N ASN A 19 -10.19 -3.83 -4.92
CA ASN A 19 -10.90 -2.66 -4.35
C ASN A 19 -10.58 -2.32 -2.88
N LYS A 20 -10.25 -3.33 -2.07
CA LYS A 20 -9.75 -3.24 -0.71
C LYS A 20 -8.72 -4.36 -0.53
N PHE A 21 -7.69 -4.13 0.24
CA PHE A 21 -6.63 -5.13 0.41
C PHE A 21 -6.05 -5.12 1.82
N PRO A 22 -5.77 -6.30 2.40
CA PRO A 22 -5.19 -6.42 3.73
C PRO A 22 -3.70 -6.09 3.74
N LYS A 23 -3.14 -5.79 4.92
CA LYS A 23 -1.71 -5.47 5.11
C LYS A 23 -0.77 -6.51 4.48
N PHE A 24 -1.04 -7.80 4.69
CA PHE A 24 -0.16 -8.87 4.19
C PHE A 24 -0.04 -8.83 2.66
N MET A 25 -1.08 -8.38 1.97
CA MET A 25 -1.09 -8.31 0.51
C MET A 25 -0.18 -7.18 0.01
N ILE A 26 -0.08 -6.07 0.76
CA ILE A 26 0.91 -5.02 0.51
C ILE A 26 2.33 -5.58 0.67
N GLU A 27 2.56 -6.39 1.71
CA GLU A 27 3.88 -6.99 1.99
C GLU A 27 4.32 -7.98 0.91
N VAL A 28 3.44 -8.89 0.51
CA VAL A 28 3.71 -9.87 -0.56
C VAL A 28 3.91 -9.19 -1.91
N MET A 29 3.13 -8.16 -2.24
CA MET A 29 3.25 -7.48 -3.53
C MET A 29 4.48 -6.56 -3.57
N ALA A 30 4.88 -5.97 -2.45
CA ALA A 30 6.06 -5.13 -2.37
C ALA A 30 7.32 -5.89 -2.79
N GLU A 31 7.46 -7.14 -2.36
CA GLU A 31 8.57 -8.02 -2.77
C GLU A 31 8.58 -8.23 -4.30
N LYS A 32 7.41 -8.49 -4.91
CA LYS A 32 7.28 -8.64 -6.37
C LYS A 32 7.60 -7.36 -7.16
N TYR A 33 7.40 -6.19 -6.54
CA TYR A 33 7.71 -4.89 -7.12
C TYR A 33 9.14 -4.42 -6.78
N GLY A 34 9.95 -5.26 -6.14
CA GLY A 34 11.34 -4.93 -5.79
C GLY A 34 11.46 -3.91 -4.64
N ILE A 35 10.41 -3.73 -3.84
CA ILE A 35 10.41 -2.86 -2.66
C ILE A 35 10.85 -3.69 -1.45
N PRO A 36 11.98 -3.35 -0.80
CA PRO A 36 12.45 -4.07 0.38
C PRO A 36 11.45 -3.96 1.54
N LEU A 37 11.25 -5.04 2.30
CA LEU A 37 10.31 -5.06 3.43
C LEU A 37 10.55 -3.94 4.45
N LYS A 38 11.81 -3.52 4.65
CA LYS A 38 12.19 -2.41 5.53
C LYS A 38 11.61 -1.07 5.10
N GLU A 39 11.36 -0.87 3.80
CA GLU A 39 10.82 0.38 3.24
C GLU A 39 9.28 0.44 3.34
N ILE A 40 8.61 -0.70 3.49
CA ILE A 40 7.14 -0.78 3.47
C ILE A 40 6.51 0.03 4.62
N LYS A 41 7.01 -0.13 5.85
CA LYS A 41 6.47 0.59 7.01
C LYS A 41 6.59 2.12 6.84
N PRO A 42 7.78 2.67 6.50
CA PRO A 42 7.93 4.09 6.15
C PRO A 42 6.98 4.55 5.03
N LEU A 43 6.89 3.80 3.93
CA LEU A 43 6.05 4.14 2.78
C LEU A 43 4.56 4.16 3.15
N MET A 44 4.07 3.14 3.84
CA MET A 44 2.69 3.09 4.33
C MET A 44 2.39 4.28 5.24
N LEU A 45 3.28 4.60 6.18
CA LEU A 45 3.08 5.75 7.07
C LEU A 45 3.04 7.07 6.28
N LYS A 46 3.96 7.25 5.34
CA LYS A 46 4.03 8.42 4.47
C LYS A 46 2.77 8.60 3.64
N PHE A 47 2.30 7.54 2.98
CA PHE A 47 1.10 7.58 2.12
C PHE A 47 -0.17 7.76 2.94
N ARG A 48 -0.23 7.22 4.16
CA ARG A 48 -1.31 7.50 5.11
C ARG A 48 -1.35 8.97 5.53
N ARG A 49 -0.20 9.55 5.87
CA ARG A 49 -0.09 10.98 6.23
C ARG A 49 -0.48 11.90 5.07
N LYS A 50 -0.17 11.50 3.83
CA LYS A 50 -0.60 12.19 2.61
C LYS A 50 -2.09 12.00 2.28
N GLY A 51 -2.82 11.16 3.02
CA GLY A 51 -4.22 10.85 2.73
C GLY A 51 -4.45 9.97 1.50
N ILE A 52 -3.39 9.42 0.90
CA ILE A 52 -3.45 8.55 -0.30
C ILE A 52 -3.92 7.15 0.09
N LEU A 53 -3.43 6.64 1.24
CA LEU A 53 -3.75 5.31 1.74
C LEU A 53 -4.60 5.42 3.00
N GLN A 54 -5.79 4.82 3.01
CA GLN A 54 -6.71 4.85 4.15
C GLN A 54 -6.82 3.47 4.81
N ILE A 55 -6.85 3.44 6.16
CA ILE A 55 -7.21 2.24 6.93
C ILE A 55 -8.71 2.23 7.19
N LEU A 56 -9.36 1.10 6.92
CA LEU A 56 -10.75 0.87 7.23
C LEU A 56 -10.87 0.37 8.68
N LYS A 57 -11.60 1.13 9.51
CA LYS A 57 -11.75 0.84 10.96
C LYS A 57 -12.46 -0.49 11.23
N GLU A 58 -13.32 -0.94 10.33
CA GLU A 58 -14.14 -2.16 10.50
C GLU A 58 -13.29 -3.45 10.49
N GLU A 59 -12.13 -3.44 9.84
CA GLU A 59 -11.29 -4.64 9.68
C GLU A 59 -9.84 -4.44 10.18
N GLY A 60 -9.53 -3.28 10.76
CA GLY A 60 -8.27 -2.96 11.46
C GLY A 60 -6.98 -2.93 10.62
N TYR A 61 -6.95 -3.65 9.50
CA TYR A 61 -5.78 -3.90 8.65
C TYR A 61 -6.12 -3.94 7.16
N THR A 62 -7.32 -3.51 6.78
CA THR A 62 -7.75 -3.39 5.39
C THR A 62 -7.53 -1.96 4.90
N PHE A 63 -6.94 -1.85 3.73
CA PHE A 63 -6.55 -0.60 3.10
C PHE A 63 -7.32 -0.36 1.81
N LYS A 64 -7.51 0.91 1.49
CA LYS A 64 -7.94 1.36 0.16
C LYS A 64 -7.18 2.63 -0.22
N LEU A 65 -7.04 2.86 -1.52
CA LEU A 65 -6.62 4.17 -2.02
C LEU A 65 -7.76 5.17 -1.89
N ASN A 66 -7.43 6.38 -1.46
CA ASN A 66 -8.33 7.52 -1.52
C ASN A 66 -8.31 8.07 -2.95
N LYS A 67 -9.50 8.33 -3.51
CA LYS A 67 -9.63 8.93 -4.84
C LYS A 67 -9.37 10.44 -4.79
#